data_AF-A0A533RHY4-F1
#
_entry.id   AF-A0A533RHY4-F1
#
_cell.length_a   1.000
_cell.length_b   1.000
_cell.length_c   1.000
_cell.angle_alpha   90.00
_cell.angle_beta   90.00
_cell.angle_gamma   90.00
#
_symmetry.space_group_name_H-M   'P 1'
#
loop_
_entity.id
_entity.type
_entity.pdbx_description
1 polymer ?
#
loop_
_entity_poly.entity_id
_entity_poly.type
_entity_poly.pdbx_seq_one_letter_code
_entity_poly.pdbx_strand_id
1 'polypeptide(L)'
;MALTYPGIDPVALSLGPVQVRWYGLAYVAGFVGSLLALRKLNERWELGLSFDDMLEIILAAVVGVVVGGRLGYTLVYSSGQWLHDPLYVFRMWEGGMSFHGGLVGIMLAAIV
;
A
#
# COMPACT_ATOMS: atom_id res chain seq x y z
N MET A 1 -1.83 34.66 -15.55
CA MET A 1 -1.99 33.49 -16.45
C MET A 1 -1.90 32.25 -15.58
N ALA A 2 -2.97 31.47 -15.47
CA ALA A 2 -2.94 30.23 -14.68
C ALA A 2 -2.25 29.13 -15.49
N LEU A 3 -1.41 28.32 -14.85
CA LEU A 3 -0.82 27.14 -15.47
C LEU A 3 -1.90 26.05 -15.58
N THR A 4 -2.16 25.57 -16.79
CA THR A 4 -3.09 24.46 -17.02
C THR A 4 -2.49 23.15 -16.52
N TYR A 5 -3.30 22.32 -15.86
CA TYR A 5 -2.86 20.99 -15.45
C TYR A 5 -2.50 20.14 -16.67
N PRO A 6 -1.33 19.46 -16.68
CA PRO A 6 -0.94 18.59 -17.80
C PRO A 6 -1.89 17.41 -17.99
N GLY A 7 -2.28 17.13 -19.23
CA GLY A 7 -3.14 16.00 -19.59
C GLY A 7 -2.38 14.66 -19.60
N ILE A 8 -1.86 14.22 -18.46
CA ILE A 8 -1.14 12.96 -18.32
C ILE A 8 -2.15 11.81 -18.15
N ASP A 9 -2.03 10.77 -18.98
CA ASP A 9 -2.83 9.55 -18.81
C ASP A 9 -2.48 8.87 -17.47
N PRO A 10 -3.45 8.61 -16.58
CA PRO A 10 -3.19 7.95 -15.30
C PRO A 10 -2.73 6.50 -15.44
N VAL A 11 -2.97 5.85 -16.59
CA VAL A 11 -2.56 4.47 -16.87
C VAL A 11 -1.15 4.47 -17.47
N ALA A 12 -0.22 3.82 -16.78
CA ALA A 12 1.17 3.67 -17.23
C ALA A 12 1.31 2.51 -18.22
N LEU A 13 0.61 1.39 -17.96
CA LEU A 13 0.61 0.20 -18.78
C LEU A 13 -0.76 -0.49 -18.72
N SER A 14 -1.25 -0.96 -19.86
CA SER A 14 -2.50 -1.71 -19.97
C SER A 14 -2.22 -3.13 -20.47
N LEU A 15 -2.64 -4.12 -19.69
CA LEU A 15 -2.53 -5.55 -19.98
C LEU A 15 -3.93 -6.18 -19.98
N GLY A 16 -4.71 -5.90 -21.03
CA GLY A 16 -6.11 -6.34 -21.14
C GLY A 16 -6.97 -5.73 -20.00
N PRO A 17 -7.59 -6.54 -19.13
CA PRO A 17 -8.41 -6.02 -18.01
C PRO A 17 -7.56 -5.42 -16.88
N VAL A 18 -6.25 -5.66 -16.85
CA VAL A 18 -5.36 -5.18 -15.79
C VAL A 18 -4.71 -3.88 -16.22
N GLN A 19 -4.97 -2.81 -15.46
CA GLN A 19 -4.38 -1.48 -15.71
C GLN A 19 -3.42 -1.13 -14.59
N VAL A 20 -2.15 -0.92 -14.93
CA VAL A 20 -1.13 -0.43 -14.01
C VAL A 20 -1.13 1.09 -14.07
N ARG A 21 -1.39 1.75 -12.94
CA ARG A 21 -1.46 3.21 -12.82
C ARG A 21 -0.17 3.80 -12.30
N TRP A 22 0.14 5.03 -12.68
CA TRP A 22 1.36 5.73 -12.24
C TRP A 22 1.49 5.84 -10.73
N TYR A 23 0.40 6.12 -10.02
CA TYR A 23 0.45 6.20 -8.55
C TYR A 23 0.79 4.84 -7.90
N GLY A 24 0.38 3.72 -8.53
CA GLY A 24 0.71 2.38 -8.07
C GLY A 24 2.21 2.11 -8.19
N LEU A 25 2.80 2.52 -9.32
CA LEU A 25 4.25 2.46 -9.52
C LEU A 25 4.99 3.36 -8.52
N ALA A 26 4.45 4.54 -8.22
CA ALA A 26 5.01 5.42 -7.19
C ALA A 26 5.00 4.78 -5.79
N TYR A 27 3.95 4.03 -5.44
CA TYR A 27 3.94 3.26 -4.18
C TYR A 27 5.02 2.17 -4.17
N VAL A 28 5.15 1.38 -5.24
CA VAL A 28 6.20 0.35 -5.35
C VAL A 28 7.59 0.99 -5.23
N ALA A 29 7.82 2.10 -5.93
CA ALA A 29 9.07 2.85 -5.83
C ALA A 29 9.31 3.37 -4.39
N GLY A 30 8.26 3.80 -3.69
CA GLY A 30 8.32 4.17 -2.27
C GLY A 30 8.81 3.02 -1.39
N PHE A 31 8.22 1.81 -1.52
CA PHE A 31 8.64 0.65 -0.74
C PHE A 31 10.07 0.21 -1.02
N VAL A 32 10.47 0.21 -2.30
CA VAL A 32 11.87 -0.06 -2.69
C VAL A 32 12.79 1.01 -2.11
N GLY A 33 12.41 2.29 -2.18
CA GLY A 33 13.14 3.39 -1.57
C GLY A 33 13.30 3.23 -0.06
N SER A 34 12.25 2.79 0.64
CA SER A 34 12.29 2.49 2.08
C SER A 34 13.24 1.35 2.41
N LEU A 35 13.27 0.27 1.62
CA LEU A 35 14.23 -0.83 1.81
C LEU A 35 15.67 -0.35 1.63
N LEU A 36 15.94 0.45 0.60
CA LEU A 36 17.26 1.04 0.37
C LEU A 36 17.68 2.00 1.49
N ALA A 37 16.74 2.79 2.00
CA ALA A 37 16.97 3.67 3.14
C ALA A 37 17.26 2.87 4.41
N LEU A 38 16.48 1.81 4.68
CA LEU A 38 16.67 0.93 5.83
C LEU A 38 18.04 0.23 5.76
N ARG A 39 18.46 -0.24 4.58
CA ARG A 39 19.80 -0.81 4.39
C ARG A 39 20.90 0.18 4.73
N LYS A 40 20.81 1.43 4.24
CA LYS A 40 21.77 2.48 4.58
C LYS A 40 21.78 2.80 6.07
N LEU A 41 20.63 2.76 6.73
CA LEU A 41 20.53 2.97 8.17
C LEU A 41 21.13 1.80 8.95
N ASN A 42 20.87 0.56 8.52
CA ASN A 42 21.43 -0.64 9.11
C ASN A 42 22.97 -0.63 9.07
N GLU A 43 23.55 -0.25 7.93
CA GLU A 43 25.01 -0.08 7.77
C GLU A 43 25.55 1.09 8.62
N ARG A 44 24.85 2.23 8.65
CA ARG A 44 25.30 3.43 9.37
C ARG A 44 25.28 3.29 10.89
N TRP A 45 24.25 2.62 11.41
CA TRP A 45 24.00 2.51 12.84
C TRP A 45 24.31 1.12 13.39
N GLU A 46 24.89 0.25 12.55
CA GLU A 46 25.29 -1.12 12.90
C GLU A 46 24.15 -1.90 13.58
N LEU A 47 22.93 -1.79 13.03
CA LEU A 47 21.73 -2.38 13.64
C LEU A 47 21.74 -3.91 13.64
N GLY A 48 22.65 -4.53 12.88
CA GLY A 48 22.81 -5.99 12.82
C GLY A 48 21.68 -6.73 12.09
N LEU A 49 20.84 -6.01 11.34
CA LEU A 49 19.74 -6.63 10.60
C LEU A 49 20.27 -7.38 9.38
N SER A 50 19.80 -8.61 9.21
CA SER A 50 19.98 -9.37 7.98
C SER A 50 19.17 -8.73 6.83
N PHE A 51 19.46 -9.12 5.59
CA PHE A 51 18.64 -8.67 4.47
C PHE A 51 17.21 -9.21 4.55
N ASP A 52 17.05 -10.43 5.07
CA ASP A 52 15.75 -11.06 5.26
C ASP A 52 14.94 -10.31 6.32
N ASP A 53 15.55 -9.88 7.44
CA ASP A 53 14.88 -9.07 8.47
C ASP A 53 14.33 -7.77 7.88
N MET A 54 15.13 -7.09 7.05
CA MET A 54 14.71 -5.86 6.39
C MET A 54 13.57 -6.10 5.39
N LEU A 55 13.61 -7.21 4.65
CA LEU A 55 12.51 -7.60 3.76
C LEU A 55 11.24 -7.92 4.54
N GLU A 56 11.35 -8.65 5.64
CA GLU A 56 10.22 -8.98 6.52
C GLU A 56 9.55 -7.72 7.04
N ILE A 57 10.32 -6.72 7.51
CA ILE A 57 9.79 -5.43 7.97
C ILE A 57 9.01 -4.73 6.84
N ILE A 58 9.59 -4.64 5.64
CA ILE A 58 8.95 -3.94 4.51
C ILE A 58 7.70 -4.70 4.05
N LEU A 59 7.75 -6.02 3.97
CA LEU A 59 6.60 -6.84 3.58
C LEU A 59 5.48 -6.79 4.63
N ALA A 60 5.81 -6.84 5.93
CA ALA A 60 4.85 -6.68 7.01
C ALA A 60 4.16 -5.31 6.92
N ALA A 61 4.91 -4.24 6.65
CA ALA A 61 4.35 -2.91 6.43
C ALA A 61 3.41 -2.86 5.21
N VAL A 62 3.80 -3.43 4.08
CA VAL A 62 2.97 -3.51 2.86
C VAL A 62 1.66 -4.25 3.16
N VAL A 63 1.75 -5.43 3.79
CA VAL A 63 0.60 -6.25 4.17
C VAL A 63 -0.31 -5.48 5.13
N GLY A 64 0.26 -4.85 6.16
CA GLY A 64 -0.47 -4.04 7.12
C GLY A 64 -1.26 -2.91 6.47
N VAL A 65 -0.65 -2.15 5.55
CA VAL A 65 -1.33 -1.08 4.81
C VAL A 65 -2.46 -1.63 3.93
N VAL A 66 -2.21 -2.71 3.19
CA VAL A 66 -3.20 -3.28 2.26
C VAL A 66 -4.38 -3.88 3.02
N VAL A 67 -4.11 -4.74 4.00
CA VAL A 67 -5.14 -5.41 4.80
C VAL A 67 -5.89 -4.40 5.65
N GLY A 68 -5.18 -3.53 6.38
CA GLY A 68 -5.79 -2.50 7.19
C GLY A 68 -6.63 -1.52 6.36
N GLY A 69 -6.10 -1.09 5.22
CA GLY A 69 -6.82 -0.20 4.31
C GLY A 69 -8.10 -0.82 3.77
N ARG A 70 -8.05 -2.11 3.40
CA ARG A 70 -9.21 -2.82 2.88
C ARG A 70 -10.27 -3.10 3.94
N LEU A 71 -9.85 -3.57 5.12
CA LEU A 71 -10.75 -3.81 6.23
C LEU A 71 -11.36 -2.51 6.75
N GLY A 72 -10.56 -1.46 6.92
CA GLY A 72 -11.05 -0.15 7.33
C GLY A 72 -12.07 0.43 6.34
N TYR A 73 -11.84 0.25 5.02
CA TYR A 73 -12.84 0.63 4.02
C TYR A 73 -14.12 -0.18 4.17
N THR A 74 -13.98 -1.50 4.23
CA THR A 74 -15.10 -2.44 4.25
C THR A 74 -15.98 -2.22 5.49
N LEU A 75 -15.38 -2.02 6.66
CA LEU A 75 -16.12 -1.89 7.92
C LEU A 75 -16.77 -0.51 8.09
N VAL A 76 -16.10 0.56 7.64
CA VAL A 76 -16.53 1.94 7.94
C VAL A 76 -17.23 2.61 6.77
N TYR A 77 -16.85 2.31 5.53
CA TYR A 77 -17.24 3.09 4.35
C TYR A 77 -18.05 2.31 3.31
N SER A 78 -18.12 0.97 3.37
CA SER A 78 -18.85 0.15 2.36
C SER A 78 -20.38 0.12 2.51
N SER A 79 -20.96 0.95 3.38
CA SER A 79 -22.42 0.99 3.64
C SER A 79 -23.03 -0.38 3.99
N GLY A 80 -22.25 -1.27 4.61
CA GLY A 80 -22.71 -2.59 5.03
C GLY A 80 -22.77 -3.64 3.90
N GLN A 81 -22.19 -3.38 2.72
CA GLN A 81 -22.17 -4.35 1.60
C GLN A 81 -21.65 -5.74 2.01
N TRP A 82 -20.68 -5.79 2.92
CA TRP A 82 -20.11 -7.04 3.43
C TRP A 82 -21.09 -7.91 4.22
N LEU A 83 -22.20 -7.36 4.73
CA LEU A 83 -23.25 -8.13 5.43
C LEU A 83 -24.04 -9.02 4.48
N HIS A 84 -24.18 -8.59 3.23
CA HIS A 84 -24.90 -9.32 2.18
C HIS A 84 -23.97 -10.18 1.33
N ASP A 85 -22.70 -9.77 1.21
CA ASP A 85 -21.65 -10.55 0.56
C ASP A 85 -20.34 -10.47 1.36
N PRO A 86 -20.07 -11.46 2.24
CA PRO A 86 -18.85 -11.51 3.03
C PRO A 86 -17.57 -11.54 2.18
N LEU A 87 -17.63 -12.04 0.93
CA LEU A 87 -16.47 -12.08 0.04
C LEU A 87 -16.12 -10.70 -0.55
N TYR A 88 -16.99 -9.70 -0.37
CA TYR A 88 -16.74 -8.31 -0.78
C TYR A 88 -15.40 -7.78 -0.25
N VAL A 89 -14.99 -8.19 0.95
CA VAL A 89 -13.72 -7.76 1.55
C VAL A 89 -12.51 -8.05 0.64
N PHE A 90 -12.54 -9.12 -0.17
CA PHE A 90 -11.43 -9.50 -1.05
C PHE A 90 -11.42 -8.79 -2.41
N ARG A 91 -12.53 -8.12 -2.78
CA ARG A 91 -12.72 -7.49 -4.09
C ARG A 91 -12.04 -6.11 -4.19
N MET A 92 -10.73 -6.09 -3.97
CA MET A 92 -9.91 -4.86 -3.97
C MET A 92 -9.82 -4.18 -5.35
N TRP A 93 -10.06 -4.91 -6.44
CA TRP A 93 -10.06 -4.38 -7.81
C TRP A 93 -11.27 -3.48 -8.10
N GLU A 94 -12.34 -3.55 -7.31
CA GLU A 94 -13.48 -2.63 -7.38
C GLU A 94 -13.18 -1.27 -6.73
N GLY A 95 -11.95 -1.09 -6.22
CA GLY A 95 -11.55 0.06 -5.44
C GLY A 95 -11.99 -0.05 -3.98
N GLY A 96 -11.89 1.07 -3.26
CA GLY A 96 -12.24 1.13 -1.84
C GLY A 96 -11.08 0.74 -0.93
N MET A 97 -10.33 1.75 -0.50
CA MET A 97 -9.25 1.66 0.48
C MET A 97 -9.39 2.81 1.48
N SER A 98 -9.20 2.52 2.76
CA SER A 98 -9.23 3.52 3.83
C SER A 98 -7.81 3.93 4.19
N PHE A 99 -7.52 5.23 4.15
CA PHE A 99 -6.25 5.76 4.65
C PHE A 99 -6.08 5.44 6.15
N HIS A 100 -7.11 5.70 6.97
CA HIS A 100 -7.08 5.44 8.41
C HIS A 100 -6.88 3.96 8.71
N GLY A 101 -7.55 3.09 7.96
CA GLY A 101 -7.36 1.65 8.07
C GLY A 101 -5.92 1.23 7.74
N GLY A 102 -5.34 1.78 6.68
CA GLY A 102 -3.95 1.50 6.30
C GLY A 102 -2.95 2.01 7.33
N LEU A 103 -3.19 3.20 7.91
CA LEU A 103 -2.38 3.75 9.00
C LEU A 103 -2.42 2.88 10.25
N VAL A 104 -3.61 2.45 10.68
CA VAL A 104 -3.73 1.52 11.81
C VAL A 104 -3.03 0.20 11.50
N GLY A 105 -3.22 -0.33 10.28
CA GLY A 105 -2.61 -1.59 9.85
C GLY A 105 -1.09 -1.57 9.86
N ILE A 106 -0.45 -0.50 9.38
CA ILE A 106 1.02 -0.39 9.45
C ILE A 106 1.54 -0.20 10.88
N MET A 107 0.83 0.53 11.73
CA MET A 107 1.20 0.68 13.13
C MET A 107 1.14 -0.66 13.87
N LEU A 108 0.14 -1.49 13.58
CA LEU A 108 0.06 -2.85 14.11
C LEU A 108 1.18 -3.74 13.58
N ALA A 109 1.49 -3.64 12.29
CA ALA A 109 2.61 -4.39 11.69
C ALA A 109 3.96 -4.03 12.30
N ALA A 110 4.13 -2.81 12.82
CA ALA A 110 5.37 -2.38 13.48
C ALA A 110 5.53 -2.89 14.93
N ILE A 111 4.48 -3.49 15.52
CA ILE A 111 4.51 -4.03 16.89
C ILE A 111 4.89 -5.52 16.90
N VAL A 112 4.65 -6.21 15.78
CA VAL A 112 4.93 -7.64 15.59
C VAL A 112 6.33 -7.80 15.04
#